data_AF-A0A933H5H6-F1
#
_entry.id   AF-A0A933H5H6-F1
#
_cell.length_a   1.000
_cell.length_b   1.000
_cell.length_c   1.000
_cell.angle_alpha   90.00
_cell.angle_beta   90.00
_cell.angle_gamma   90.00
#
_symmetry.space_group_name_H-M   'P 1'
#
loop_
_entity.id
_entity.type
_entity.pdbx_description
1 polymer ?
#
loop_
_entity_poly.entity_id
_entity_poly.type
_entity_poly.pdbx_seq_one_letter_code
_entity_poly.pdbx_strand_id
1 'polypeptide(L)'
;MPFYPWTSDDGFSVKDYRAVDPALGDWADVEQLGKNFRLMFDGVINHISSHSEWFQKFLRDDPRFRDYFITVEGNPDLSGVVRPRTLPLLTQIHTPSGAKSVWSTFSEDQIDLRSSSV
;
A
#
# COMPACT_ATOMS: atom_id res chain seq x y z
N MET A 1 -2.27 -6.23 14.82
CA MET A 1 -1.27 -5.32 14.23
C MET A 1 -0.57 -6.08 13.12
N PRO A 2 -0.35 -5.46 11.95
CA PRO A 2 0.32 -6.10 10.82
C PRO A 2 1.73 -6.56 11.20
N PHE A 3 2.13 -7.74 10.72
CA PHE A 3 3.44 -8.36 11.01
C PHE A 3 4.31 -8.49 9.75
N TYR A 4 3.88 -7.88 8.64
CA TYR A 4 4.65 -7.81 7.40
C TYR A 4 5.77 -6.79 7.52
N PRO A 5 6.85 -6.87 6.72
CA PRO A 5 7.77 -5.75 6.56
C PRO A 5 7.03 -4.48 6.15
N TRP A 6 7.33 -3.36 6.82
CA TRP A 6 6.60 -2.10 6.67
C TRP A 6 7.54 -0.88 6.70
N THR A 7 7.03 0.31 6.39
CA THR A 7 7.80 1.57 6.40
C THR A 7 7.30 2.62 7.38
N SER A 8 5.99 2.74 7.57
CA SER A 8 5.37 3.71 8.48
C SER A 8 4.02 3.23 9.01
N ASP A 9 3.40 4.03 9.89
CA ASP A 9 2.06 3.81 10.46
C ASP A 9 1.95 2.48 11.23
N ASP A 10 2.98 2.16 12.03
CA ASP A 10 3.02 1.00 12.95
C ASP A 10 2.55 -0.32 12.31
N GLY A 11 3.06 -0.61 11.10
CA GLY A 11 2.75 -1.83 10.34
C GLY A 11 1.76 -1.64 9.20
N PHE A 12 1.00 -0.54 9.14
CA PHE A 12 -0.04 -0.34 8.13
C PHE A 12 0.48 0.15 6.78
N SER A 13 1.73 0.60 6.68
CA SER A 13 2.38 0.83 5.38
C SER A 13 3.18 -0.40 4.94
N VAL A 14 2.47 -1.42 4.45
CA VAL A 14 3.05 -2.75 4.13
C VAL A 14 3.94 -2.70 2.88
N LYS A 15 5.16 -3.22 2.97
CA LYS A 15 6.11 -3.34 1.84
C LYS A 15 5.97 -4.65 1.08
N ASP A 16 5.77 -5.75 1.81
CA ASP A 16 5.72 -7.10 1.24
C ASP A 16 4.76 -8.01 2.02
N TYR A 17 3.63 -8.34 1.40
CA TYR A 17 2.63 -9.24 1.97
C TYR A 17 3.06 -10.72 2.01
N ARG A 18 4.18 -11.07 1.37
CA ARG A 18 4.67 -12.46 1.29
C ARG A 18 5.70 -12.81 2.36
N ALA A 19 6.10 -11.84 3.17
CA ALA A 19 7.10 -12.01 4.21
C ALA A 19 6.52 -11.67 5.59
N VAL A 20 7.09 -12.29 6.62
CA VAL A 20 7.01 -11.82 8.01
C VAL A 20 8.15 -10.82 8.21
N ASP A 21 7.92 -9.77 8.99
CA ASP A 21 8.98 -8.85 9.39
C ASP A 21 10.11 -9.65 10.07
N PRO A 22 11.37 -9.59 9.57
CA PRO A 22 12.46 -10.38 10.13
C PRO A 22 12.73 -10.12 11.62
N ALA A 23 12.31 -8.97 12.16
CA ALA A 23 12.40 -8.68 13.59
C ALA A 23 11.39 -9.49 14.44
N LEU A 24 10.34 -10.02 13.81
CA LEU A 24 9.27 -10.79 14.45
C LEU A 24 9.39 -12.31 14.20
N GLY A 25 10.16 -12.73 13.20
CA GLY A 25 10.39 -14.13 12.85
C GLY A 25 10.14 -14.43 11.38
N ASP A 26 9.68 -15.64 11.10
CA ASP A 26 9.32 -16.09 9.75
C ASP A 26 7.96 -16.83 9.71
N TRP A 27 7.60 -17.35 8.53
CA TRP A 27 6.36 -18.09 8.36
C TRP A 27 6.31 -19.39 9.17
N ALA A 28 7.45 -20.04 9.43
CA ALA A 28 7.47 -21.24 10.26
C ALA A 28 7.11 -20.92 11.72
N ASP A 29 7.52 -19.75 12.22
CA ASP A 29 7.10 -19.26 13.54
C ASP A 29 5.58 -19.00 13.57
N VAL A 30 5.03 -18.36 12.53
CA VAL A 30 3.58 -18.12 12.40
C VAL A 30 2.81 -19.45 12.33
N GLU A 31 3.29 -20.42 11.55
CA GLU A 31 2.70 -21.77 11.47
C GLU A 31 2.75 -22.50 12.81
N GLN A 32 3.83 -22.35 13.58
CA GLN A 32 3.95 -22.96 14.90
C GLN A 32 2.92 -22.36 15.88
N LEU A 33 2.73 -21.04 15.87
CA LEU A 33 1.68 -20.38 16.66
C LEU A 33 0.28 -20.90 16.27
N GLY A 34 0.04 -21.12 14.98
CA GLY A 34 -1.22 -21.62 14.44
C GLY A 34 -1.62 -23.02 14.92
N LYS A 35 -0.68 -23.80 15.47
CA LYS A 35 -0.96 -25.13 16.07
C LYS A 35 -1.73 -25.04 17.38
N ASN A 36 -1.53 -23.94 18.13
CA ASN A 36 -2.07 -23.77 19.48
C ASN A 36 -3.18 -22.71 19.54
N PHE A 37 -3.23 -21.81 18.55
CA PHE A 37 -4.13 -20.66 18.55
C PHE A 37 -4.82 -20.50 17.20
N ARG A 38 -6.07 -20.02 17.25
CA ARG A 38 -6.71 -19.45 16.07
C ARG A 38 -6.14 -18.06 15.85
N LEU A 39 -5.42 -17.88 14.76
CA LEU A 39 -4.76 -16.62 14.43
C LEU A 39 -5.71 -15.67 13.70
N MET A 40 -5.53 -14.37 13.93
CA MET A 40 -6.22 -13.29 13.24
C MET A 40 -5.20 -12.23 12.88
N PHE A 41 -5.27 -11.74 11.64
CA PHE A 41 -4.32 -10.79 11.11
C PHE A 41 -5.02 -9.67 10.34
N ASP A 42 -4.38 -8.52 10.32
CA ASP A 42 -4.79 -7.38 9.52
C ASP A 42 -4.48 -7.65 8.04
N GLY A 43 -5.52 -7.65 7.20
CA GLY A 43 -5.40 -7.63 5.75
C GLY A 43 -5.38 -6.19 5.26
N VAL A 44 -4.21 -5.56 5.15
CA VAL A 44 -4.08 -4.18 4.67
C VAL A 44 -4.22 -4.14 3.15
N ILE A 45 -5.47 -4.12 2.66
CA ILE A 45 -5.78 -4.29 1.23
C ILE A 45 -6.11 -2.99 0.49
N ASN A 46 -6.36 -1.89 1.21
CA ASN A 46 -6.73 -0.62 0.58
C ASN A 46 -5.52 0.12 0.01
N HIS A 47 -4.37 0.03 0.68
CA HIS A 47 -3.15 0.75 0.31
C HIS A 47 -1.93 -0.11 0.60
N ILE A 48 -0.81 0.26 -0.01
CA ILE A 48 0.49 -0.38 0.14
C ILE A 48 1.58 0.70 0.29
N SER A 49 2.71 0.33 0.88
CA SER A 49 3.87 1.21 1.01
C SER A 49 4.35 1.74 -0.34
N SER A 50 4.70 3.02 -0.40
CA SER A 50 5.43 3.63 -1.52
C SER A 50 6.80 2.96 -1.76
N HIS A 51 7.33 2.24 -0.77
CA HIS A 51 8.57 1.47 -0.86
C HIS A 51 8.35 0.00 -1.25
N SER A 52 7.11 -0.42 -1.53
CA SER A 52 6.79 -1.77 -1.97
C SER A 52 7.33 -2.07 -3.37
N GLU A 53 7.64 -3.34 -3.64
CA GLU A 53 8.09 -3.76 -4.98
C GLU A 53 7.07 -3.40 -6.07
N TRP A 54 5.78 -3.44 -5.75
CA TRP A 54 4.70 -3.16 -6.69
C TRP A 54 4.71 -1.69 -7.10
N PHE A 55 4.82 -0.78 -6.12
CA PHE A 55 4.89 0.64 -6.43
C PHE A 55 6.20 0.99 -7.14
N GLN A 56 7.32 0.39 -6.74
CA GLN A 56 8.60 0.59 -7.43
C GLN A 56 8.57 0.10 -8.89
N LYS A 57 7.80 -0.93 -9.22
CA LYS A 57 7.58 -1.37 -10.61
C LYS A 57 6.63 -0.45 -11.36
N PHE A 58 5.58 0.04 -10.70
CA PHE A 58 4.70 1.06 -11.25
C PHE A 58 5.45 2.36 -11.60
N LEU A 59 6.35 2.82 -10.74
CA LEU A 59 7.22 3.99 -11.00
C LEU A 59 8.12 3.80 -12.24
N ARG A 60 8.37 2.56 -12.66
CA ARG A 60 9.15 2.20 -13.85
C ARG A 60 8.29 1.91 -15.08
N ASP A 61 6.99 2.23 -15.04
CA ASP A 61 6.02 1.91 -16.08
C ASP A 61 5.94 0.42 -16.46
N ASP A 62 6.20 -0.49 -15.50
CA ASP A 62 6.02 -1.93 -15.72
C ASP A 62 4.55 -2.20 -16.09
N PRO A 63 4.25 -2.72 -17.30
CA PRO A 63 2.89 -2.96 -17.77
C PRO A 63 2.02 -3.76 -16.81
N ARG A 64 2.62 -4.67 -16.02
CA ARG A 64 1.90 -5.50 -15.07
C ARG A 64 1.33 -4.71 -13.90
N PHE A 65 1.96 -3.58 -13.53
CA PHE A 65 1.63 -2.81 -12.33
C PHE A 65 0.96 -1.46 -12.64
N ARG A 66 0.83 -1.08 -13.92
CA ARG A 66 0.23 0.21 -14.34
C ARG A 66 -1.16 0.44 -13.75
N ASP A 67 -1.97 -0.61 -13.72
CA ASP A 67 -3.37 -0.54 -13.29
C ASP A 67 -3.58 -0.90 -11.81
N TYR A 68 -2.50 -1.17 -11.06
CA TYR A 68 -2.60 -1.54 -9.65
C TYR A 68 -2.92 -0.34 -8.75
N PHE A 69 -2.65 0.88 -9.21
CA PHE A 69 -2.76 2.10 -8.43
C PHE A 69 -3.80 3.05 -9.02
N ILE A 70 -4.41 3.86 -8.16
CA ILE A 70 -5.35 4.89 -8.57
C ILE A 70 -4.53 6.13 -8.97
N THR A 71 -4.50 6.40 -10.28
CA THR A 71 -3.95 7.63 -10.84
C THR A 71 -5.07 8.63 -11.10
N VAL A 72 -4.79 9.90 -10.84
CA VAL A 72 -5.72 11.00 -10.99
C VAL A 72 -5.15 11.99 -12.01
N GLU A 73 -5.98 12.35 -12.99
CA GLU A 73 -5.66 13.33 -14.01
C GLU A 73 -6.43 14.64 -13.78
N GLY A 74 -5.83 15.76 -14.17
CA GLY A 74 -6.45 17.08 -14.04
C GLY A 74 -6.62 17.53 -12.59
N ASN A 75 -7.72 18.22 -12.32
CA ASN A 75 -8.05 18.78 -11.00
C ASN A 75 -9.47 18.33 -10.60
N PRO A 76 -9.65 17.08 -10.13
CA PRO A 76 -10.97 16.60 -9.73
C PRO A 76 -11.51 17.39 -8.54
N ASP A 77 -12.83 17.46 -8.42
CA ASP A 77 -13.45 17.96 -7.20
C ASP A 77 -13.33 16.90 -6.10
N LEU A 78 -12.48 17.18 -5.12
CA LEU A 78 -12.20 16.31 -3.97
C LEU A 78 -12.95 16.77 -2.71
N SER A 79 -13.80 17.79 -2.80
CA SER A 79 -14.49 18.38 -1.64
C SER A 79 -15.43 17.40 -0.92
N GLY A 80 -15.93 16.38 -1.63
CA GLY A 80 -16.77 15.32 -1.07
C GLY A 80 -16.00 14.21 -0.33
N VAL A 81 -14.67 14.22 -0.33
CA VAL A 81 -13.87 13.16 0.30
C VAL A 81 -13.78 13.39 1.80
N VAL A 82 -14.31 12.44 2.58
CA VAL A 82 -14.24 12.45 4.04
C VAL A 82 -13.15 11.49 4.50
N ARG A 83 -12.17 12.00 5.24
CA ARG A 83 -11.03 11.21 5.77
C ARG A 83 -10.53 11.76 7.11
N PRO A 84 -9.89 10.93 7.95
CA PRO A 84 -9.40 11.35 9.26
C PRO A 84 -8.09 12.16 9.22
N ARG A 85 -7.46 12.32 8.06
CA ARG A 85 -6.13 12.97 7.90
C ARG A 85 -6.24 14.26 7.10
N THR A 86 -5.49 15.29 7.50
CA THR A 86 -5.42 16.61 6.83
C THR A 86 -4.32 16.71 5.75
N LEU A 87 -3.50 15.66 5.59
CA LEU A 87 -2.47 15.61 4.55
C LEU A 87 -3.09 15.70 3.14
N PRO A 88 -2.32 16.04 2.09
CA PRO A 88 -2.79 15.97 0.72
C PRO A 88 -3.37 14.59 0.36
N LEU A 89 -4.42 14.58 -0.46
CA LEU A 89 -5.05 13.36 -0.96
C LEU A 89 -4.31 12.75 -2.16
N LEU A 90 -3.54 13.60 -2.85
CA LEU A 90 -2.79 13.23 -4.04
C LEU A 90 -1.31 13.41 -3.77
N THR A 91 -0.54 12.37 -4.09
CA THR A 91 0.92 12.41 -4.08
C THR A 91 1.43 12.53 -5.51
N GLN A 92 2.27 13.53 -5.78
CA GLN A 92 2.91 13.71 -7.09
C GLN A 92 4.08 12.75 -7.22
N ILE A 93 4.16 12.05 -8.35
CA ILE A 93 5.25 11.15 -8.67
C ILE A 93 5.73 11.34 -10.11
N HIS A 94 6.94 10.83 -10.38
CA HIS A 94 7.50 10.80 -11.72
C HIS A 94 7.66 9.37 -12.21
N THR A 95 7.24 9.14 -13.45
CA THR A 95 7.44 7.89 -14.20
C THR A 95 8.13 8.19 -15.53
N PRO A 96 8.70 7.20 -16.23
CA PRO A 96 9.22 7.39 -17.58
C PRO A 96 8.20 8.03 -18.56
N SER A 97 6.91 7.77 -18.36
CA SER A 97 5.80 8.33 -19.15
C SER A 97 5.37 9.74 -18.71
N GLY A 98 6.01 10.31 -17.69
CA GLY A 98 5.74 11.66 -17.19
C GLY A 98 5.31 11.71 -15.72
N ALA A 99 4.97 12.92 -15.28
CA ALA A 99 4.44 13.15 -13.94
C ALA A 99 3.01 12.59 -13.81
N LYS A 100 2.70 11.98 -12.67
CA LYS A 100 1.37 11.42 -12.36
C LYS A 100 0.99 11.83 -10.94
N SER A 101 -0.30 12.01 -10.69
CA SER A 101 -0.85 12.14 -9.33
C SER A 101 -1.42 10.79 -8.92
N VAL A 102 -1.00 10.24 -7.78
CA VAL A 102 -1.57 9.00 -7.23
C VAL A 102 -2.40 9.29 -5.99
N TRP A 103 -3.45 8.50 -5.79
CA TRP A 103 -4.32 8.62 -4.62
C TRP A 103 -3.64 8.05 -3.36
N SER A 104 -3.68 8.83 -2.28
CA SER A 104 -3.05 8.51 -1.00
C SER A 104 -3.96 8.96 0.15
N THR A 105 -4.94 8.11 0.49
CA THR A 105 -6.02 8.38 1.46
C THR A 105 -5.49 8.70 2.86
N PHE A 106 -4.34 8.15 3.23
CA PHE A 106 -3.80 8.24 4.58
C PHE A 106 -2.54 9.12 4.65
N SER A 107 -1.51 8.77 3.88
CA SER A 107 -0.22 9.47 3.83
C SER A 107 0.48 9.23 2.49
N GLU A 108 1.51 10.02 2.17
CA GLU A 108 2.31 9.85 0.94
C GLU A 108 3.04 8.51 0.85
N ASP A 109 3.25 7.83 2.00
CA ASP A 109 3.85 6.50 2.03
C ASP A 109 2.80 5.39 1.84
N GLN A 110 1.50 5.68 1.92
CA GLN A 110 0.41 4.71 1.79
C GLN A 110 -0.37 4.98 0.50
N ILE A 111 0.04 4.32 -0.59
CA ILE A 111 -0.56 4.52 -1.91
C ILE A 111 -1.73 3.57 -2.10
N ASP A 112 -2.90 4.13 -2.43
CA ASP A 112 -4.13 3.37 -2.58
C ASP A 112 -4.08 2.45 -3.81
N LEU A 113 -4.46 1.19 -3.59
CA LEU A 113 -4.62 0.18 -4.61
C LEU A 113 -5.95 0.37 -5.32
N ARG A 114 -5.96 0.16 -6.64
CA ARG A 114 -7.19 0.08 -7.42
C ARG A 114 -7.87 -1.25 -7.11
N SER A 115 -9.05 -1.22 -6.51
CA SER A 115 -9.92 -2.38 -6.49
C SER A 115 -10.41 -2.66 -7.92
N SER A 116 -10.28 -3.90 -8.38
CA SER A 116 -10.92 -4.29 -9.63
C SER A 116 -12.43 -4.18 -9.45
N SER A 117 -13.08 -3.34 -10.26
CA SER A 117 -14.51 -3.47 -10.49
C SER A 117 -14.68 -4.78 -11.26
N VAL A 118 -15.21 -5.81 -10.58
CA VAL A 118 -15.70 -7.02 -11.25
C VAL A 118 -16.92 -6.67 -12.08
#